data_AF-A0A418RTS7-F1
#
_entry.id   AF-A0A418RTS7-F1
#
_cell.length_a   1.000
_cell.length_b   1.000
_cell.length_c   1.000
_cell.angle_alpha   90.00
_cell.angle_beta   90.00
_cell.angle_gamma   90.00
#
_symmetry.space_group_name_H-M   'P 1'
#
loop_
_entity.id
_entity.type
_entity.pdbx_description
1 polymer ?
#
loop_
_entity_poly.entity_id
_entity_poly.type
_entity_poly.pdbx_seq_one_letter_code
_entity_poly.pdbx_strand_id
1 'polypeptide(L)'
;MYKPAVADRGDDSQGVVLLLDEIDKADTTVTQALWQAVTLGNSSRFKGDKLPVETVNWHDIQDFIAWLNQRYPKLQSRLPWEAEWEYACRAGSQTSFNFEGKLTTDKVNYNYSYSPYWGKETTEIKSYPCNAWGLYDMHGNVWEWCQDSWQRHLGEEAVCDPWLEQQPLGSDSCRVARGGT
;
A
#
# COMPACT_ATOMS: atom_id res chain seq x y z
N MET A 1 -13.99 14.90 -19.30
CA MET A 1 -14.25 14.99 -17.85
C MET A 1 -14.17 13.58 -17.29
N TYR A 2 -13.01 13.22 -16.72
CA TYR A 2 -12.75 11.87 -16.21
C TYR A 2 -13.51 11.70 -14.89
N LYS A 3 -14.35 10.67 -14.79
CA LYS A 3 -14.98 10.25 -13.54
C LYS A 3 -14.02 9.25 -12.87
N PRO A 4 -13.60 9.46 -11.62
CA PRO A 4 -12.77 8.48 -10.93
C PRO A 4 -13.52 7.15 -10.85
N ALA A 5 -12.82 6.06 -11.17
CA ALA A 5 -13.36 4.72 -11.03
C ALA A 5 -13.63 4.47 -9.54
N VAL A 6 -14.89 4.18 -9.21
CA VAL A 6 -15.28 3.69 -7.90
C VAL A 6 -14.72 2.28 -7.79
N ALA A 7 -13.54 2.16 -7.18
CA ALA A 7 -13.01 0.85 -6.79
C ALA A 7 -13.88 0.31 -5.65
N ASP A 8 -14.35 -0.91 -5.80
CA ASP A 8 -15.01 -1.70 -4.76
C ASP A 8 -13.94 -2.00 -3.68
N ARG A 9 -14.07 -1.40 -2.48
CA ARG A 9 -13.05 -1.45 -1.41
C ARG A 9 -13.53 -2.43 -0.34
N GLY A 10 -13.23 -3.72 -0.55
CA GLY A 10 -13.58 -4.82 0.36
C GLY A 10 -12.70 -4.88 1.61
N ASP A 11 -13.31 -5.38 2.69
CA ASP A 11 -12.68 -5.73 3.96
C ASP A 11 -12.08 -7.13 3.83
N ASP A 12 -10.74 -7.24 3.88
CA ASP A 12 -9.95 -8.37 4.41
C ASP A 12 -8.58 -8.55 3.71
N SER A 13 -7.56 -8.79 4.53
CA SER A 13 -6.11 -8.95 4.24
C SER A 13 -5.40 -7.74 3.63
N GLN A 14 -4.70 -6.99 4.48
CA GLN A 14 -3.99 -5.77 4.12
C GLN A 14 -2.49 -5.92 4.38
N GLY A 15 -1.66 -5.44 3.45
CA GLY A 15 -0.21 -5.39 3.55
C GLY A 15 0.30 -3.96 3.76
N VAL A 16 1.61 -3.79 3.88
CA VAL A 16 2.22 -2.52 4.28
C VAL A 16 3.16 -2.01 3.22
N VAL A 17 2.96 -0.76 2.81
CA VAL A 17 3.99 0.03 2.15
C VAL A 17 4.27 1.26 2.96
N LEU A 18 5.55 1.45 3.21
CA LEU A 18 6.05 2.65 3.86
C LEU A 18 6.58 3.55 2.76
N LEU A 19 6.08 4.78 2.73
CA LEU A 19 6.81 5.84 2.07
C LEU A 19 7.80 6.39 3.10
N LEU A 20 9.08 6.17 2.83
CA LEU A 20 10.12 6.99 3.43
C LEU A 20 9.88 8.43 2.95
N ASP A 21 10.09 9.44 3.81
CA ASP A 21 9.74 10.85 3.57
C ASP A 21 10.32 11.48 2.28
N GLU A 22 11.13 10.72 1.54
CA GLU A 22 11.45 10.96 0.14
C GLU A 22 10.98 9.73 -0.66
N ILE A 23 10.14 9.95 -1.68
CA ILE A 23 9.67 8.98 -2.70
C ILE A 23 10.84 8.16 -3.34
N ASP A 24 12.09 8.51 -3.05
CA ASP A 24 13.32 7.95 -3.63
C ASP A 24 13.92 6.73 -2.90
N LYS A 25 13.35 6.20 -1.80
CA LYS A 25 14.04 5.16 -0.99
C LYS A 25 13.31 3.84 -0.77
N ALA A 26 12.01 3.76 -1.01
CA ALA A 26 11.27 2.49 -0.95
C ALA A 26 10.71 2.17 -2.33
N ASP A 27 11.35 1.23 -3.04
CA ASP A 27 10.90 0.80 -4.37
C ASP A 27 9.97 -0.42 -4.34
N THR A 28 9.71 -0.97 -3.15
CA THR A 28 8.82 -2.10 -2.91
C THR A 28 8.01 -1.94 -1.63
N THR A 29 7.04 -2.84 -1.47
CA THR A 29 6.39 -3.12 -0.19
C THR A 29 7.40 -3.57 0.88
N VAL A 30 7.00 -3.42 2.16
CA VAL A 30 7.83 -3.88 3.28
C VAL A 30 7.91 -5.41 3.23
N THR A 31 9.13 -5.93 3.18
CA THR A 31 9.35 -7.38 3.20
C THR A 31 9.19 -7.95 4.60
N GLN A 32 8.89 -9.25 4.68
CA GLN A 32 8.86 -9.97 5.95
C GLN A 32 10.20 -9.95 6.68
N ALA A 33 11.33 -9.99 5.95
CA ALA A 33 12.66 -9.87 6.54
C ALA A 33 12.88 -8.49 7.19
N LEU A 34 12.48 -7.40 6.52
CA LEU A 34 12.57 -6.05 7.09
C LEU A 34 11.64 -5.91 8.30
N TRP A 35 10.42 -6.42 8.21
CA TRP A 35 9.47 -6.44 9.33
C TRP A 35 10.10 -7.08 10.58
N GLN A 36 10.59 -8.31 10.44
CA GLN A 36 11.20 -9.09 11.53
C GLN A 36 12.50 -8.48 12.08
N ALA A 37 13.20 -7.66 11.31
CA ALA A 37 14.41 -6.97 11.78
C ALA A 37 14.09 -5.82 12.76
N VAL A 38 12.85 -5.34 12.77
CA VAL A 38 12.41 -4.17 13.56
C VAL A 38 11.41 -4.57 14.65
N THR A 39 10.55 -5.56 14.41
CA THR A 39 9.47 -5.97 15.34
C THR A 39 9.69 -7.38 15.89
N LEU A 40 8.97 -7.71 16.97
CA LEU A 40 8.95 -9.05 17.54
C LEU A 40 7.81 -9.87 16.92
N GLY A 41 8.12 -10.63 15.87
CA GLY A 41 7.19 -11.59 15.26
C GLY A 41 6.78 -11.22 13.83
N ASN A 42 6.03 -12.13 13.20
CA ASN A 42 5.55 -11.99 11.83
C ASN A 42 4.25 -12.79 11.69
N SER A 43 3.12 -12.09 11.57
CA SER A 43 1.78 -12.67 11.44
C SER A 43 1.44 -13.16 10.04
N SER A 44 2.25 -12.81 9.01
CA SER A 44 1.95 -13.09 7.60
C SER A 44 1.50 -14.52 7.35
N ARG A 45 0.37 -14.68 6.68
CA ARG A 45 -0.18 -15.96 6.23
C ARG A 45 0.79 -16.67 5.30
N PHE A 46 1.33 -15.97 4.29
CA PHE A 46 2.34 -16.52 3.40
C PHE A 46 3.72 -16.25 3.97
N LYS A 47 4.67 -17.18 3.83
CA LYS A 47 5.99 -17.08 4.48
C LYS A 47 7.13 -17.06 3.49
N GLY A 48 8.01 -16.06 3.62
CA GLY A 48 9.24 -15.96 2.86
C GLY A 48 9.88 -14.57 3.02
N ASP A 49 11.21 -14.54 3.14
CA ASP A 49 11.96 -13.31 3.48
C ASP A 49 11.74 -12.17 2.48
N LYS A 50 11.53 -12.50 1.21
CA LYS A 50 11.27 -11.56 0.11
C LYS A 50 9.79 -11.39 -0.20
N LEU A 51 8.89 -12.04 0.53
CA LEU A 51 7.47 -11.78 0.40
C LEU A 51 7.14 -10.46 1.12
N PRO A 52 6.09 -9.74 0.67
CA PRO A 52 5.54 -8.64 1.44
C PRO A 52 5.07 -9.13 2.80
N VAL A 53 5.17 -8.27 3.82
CA VAL A 53 4.44 -8.47 5.07
C VAL A 53 2.96 -8.16 4.83
N GLU A 54 2.12 -9.12 5.17
CA GLU A 54 0.66 -9.00 5.16
C GLU A 54 0.05 -9.58 6.44
N THR A 55 -1.27 -9.48 6.60
CA THR A 55 -2.02 -9.74 7.86
C THR A 55 -1.59 -8.85 9.03
N VAL A 56 -1.39 -7.57 8.76
CA VAL A 56 -1.05 -6.57 9.78
C VAL A 56 -2.03 -5.41 9.71
N ASN A 57 -2.43 -4.93 10.89
CA ASN A 57 -3.38 -3.83 10.99
C ASN A 57 -2.64 -2.48 10.97
N TRP A 58 -3.37 -1.39 10.79
CA TRP A 58 -2.80 -0.06 10.70
C TRP A 58 -2.00 0.37 11.95
N HIS A 59 -2.41 -0.06 13.15
CA HIS A 59 -1.69 0.26 14.39
C HIS A 59 -0.36 -0.47 14.49
N ASP A 60 -0.30 -1.76 14.10
CA ASP A 60 0.95 -2.53 14.05
C ASP A 60 1.99 -1.83 13.17
N ILE A 61 1.53 -1.17 12.10
CA ILE A 61 2.38 -0.42 11.17
C ILE A 61 2.89 0.87 11.79
N GLN A 62 2.05 1.62 12.51
CA GLN A 62 2.50 2.81 13.22
C GLN A 62 3.57 2.46 14.26
N ASP A 63 3.39 1.35 14.98
CA ASP A 63 4.39 0.84 15.90
C ASP A 63 5.68 0.49 15.13
N PHE A 64 5.59 -0.30 14.05
CA PHE A 64 6.74 -0.63 13.20
C PHE A 64 7.49 0.63 12.74
N ILE A 65 6.78 1.66 12.26
CA ILE A 65 7.36 2.93 11.82
C ILE A 65 8.09 3.62 12.97
N ALA A 66 7.47 3.68 14.16
CA ALA A 66 8.06 4.29 15.34
C ALA A 66 9.37 3.58 15.73
N TRP A 67 9.37 2.24 15.76
CA TRP A 67 10.57 1.43 16.03
C TRP A 67 11.65 1.62 14.94
N LEU A 68 11.25 1.64 13.67
CA LEU A 68 12.16 1.85 12.54
C LEU A 68 12.84 3.22 12.64
N ASN A 69 12.07 4.27 12.91
CA ASN A 69 12.57 5.63 13.06
C ASN A 69 13.40 5.81 14.33
N GLN A 70 13.08 5.12 15.41
CA GLN A 70 13.92 5.11 16.61
C GLN A 70 15.30 4.51 16.32
N ARG A 71 15.34 3.40 15.57
CA ARG A 71 16.59 2.71 15.22
C ARG A 71 17.37 3.43 14.13
N TYR A 72 16.68 4.07 13.19
CA TYR A 72 17.27 4.80 12.07
C TYR A 72 16.62 6.19 11.92
N PRO A 73 16.96 7.16 12.79
CA PRO A 73 16.29 8.47 12.83
C PRO A 73 16.37 9.28 11.53
N LYS A 74 17.35 8.99 10.67
CA LYS A 74 17.51 9.64 9.36
C LYS A 74 16.47 9.20 8.32
N LEU A 75 15.75 8.09 8.57
CA LEU A 75 14.74 7.60 7.63
C LEU A 75 13.47 8.45 7.65
N GLN A 76 13.06 8.91 8.84
CA GLN A 76 11.82 9.68 9.05
C GLN A 76 10.64 9.06 8.27
N SER A 77 10.48 7.75 8.42
CA SER A 77 9.49 6.95 7.69
C SER A 77 8.07 7.31 8.13
N ARG A 78 7.11 7.23 7.19
CA ARG A 78 5.67 7.28 7.48
C ARG A 78 4.87 6.45 6.47
N LEU A 79 3.56 6.41 6.62
CA LEU A 79 2.70 5.94 5.53
C LEU A 79 2.54 7.04 4.46
N PRO A 80 2.35 6.66 3.18
CA PRO A 80 1.89 7.58 2.14
C PRO A 80 0.59 8.24 2.52
N TRP A 81 0.38 9.48 2.06
CA TRP A 81 -0.98 9.96 1.80
C TRP A 81 -1.55 9.27 0.54
N GLU A 82 -2.87 9.09 0.43
CA GLU A 82 -3.53 8.42 -0.72
C GLU A 82 -3.15 9.12 -2.04
N ALA A 83 -3.04 10.45 -2.02
CA ALA A 83 -2.63 11.25 -3.18
C ALA A 83 -1.17 11.02 -3.57
N GLU A 84 -0.26 10.90 -2.60
CA GLU A 84 1.15 10.56 -2.86
C GLU A 84 1.28 9.16 -3.43
N TRP A 85 0.54 8.20 -2.87
CA TRP A 85 0.48 6.85 -3.37
C TRP A 85 0.01 6.80 -4.82
N GLU A 86 -1.07 7.51 -5.17
CA GLU A 86 -1.58 7.54 -6.53
C GLU A 86 -0.61 8.23 -7.50
N TYR A 87 0.01 9.33 -7.08
CA TYR A 87 1.02 10.04 -7.87
C TYR A 87 2.22 9.12 -8.19
N ALA A 88 2.72 8.43 -7.17
CA ALA A 88 3.77 7.43 -7.26
C ALA A 88 3.36 6.25 -8.15
N CYS A 89 2.16 5.70 -7.96
CA CYS A 89 1.62 4.60 -8.75
C CYS A 89 1.61 4.93 -10.24
N ARG A 90 1.08 6.12 -10.59
CA ARG A 90 0.96 6.60 -11.97
C ARG A 90 2.30 6.85 -12.64
N ALA A 91 3.29 7.40 -11.92
CA ALA A 91 4.61 7.74 -12.45
C ALA A 91 4.55 8.47 -13.81
N GLY A 92 3.62 9.43 -13.94
CA GLY A 92 3.38 10.20 -15.17
C GLY A 92 2.34 9.62 -16.14
N SER A 93 1.84 8.40 -15.93
CA SER A 93 0.76 7.81 -16.71
C SER A 93 -0.58 8.53 -16.47
N GLN A 94 -1.29 8.83 -17.57
CA GLN A 94 -2.66 9.35 -17.55
C GLN A 94 -3.71 8.25 -17.78
N THR A 95 -3.29 6.99 -17.92
CA THR A 95 -4.23 5.88 -18.16
C THR A 95 -4.70 5.26 -16.82
N SER A 96 -5.52 4.22 -16.89
CA SER A 96 -5.97 3.48 -15.71
C SER A 96 -4.85 2.72 -15.01
N PHE A 97 -3.79 2.36 -15.72
CA PHE A 97 -2.62 1.65 -15.19
C PHE A 97 -1.33 2.43 -15.50
N ASN A 98 -0.25 2.11 -14.81
CA ASN A 98 1.06 2.69 -15.07
C ASN A 98 1.79 2.07 -16.27
N PHE A 99 1.17 1.06 -16.90
CA PHE A 99 1.63 0.41 -18.13
C PHE A 99 0.53 0.44 -19.20
N GLU A 100 0.94 0.23 -20.45
CA GLU A 100 0.00 0.12 -21.58
C GLU A 100 -0.78 -1.21 -21.55
N GLY A 101 -2.06 -1.13 -21.93
CA GLY A 101 -2.93 -2.28 -22.12
C GLY A 101 -3.81 -2.60 -20.90
N LYS A 102 -4.08 -3.88 -20.70
CA LYS A 102 -4.98 -4.40 -19.65
C LYS A 102 -4.16 -5.10 -18.56
N LEU A 103 -4.75 -5.22 -17.37
CA LEU A 103 -4.27 -6.13 -16.33
C LEU A 103 -4.18 -7.56 -16.88
N THR A 104 -3.04 -8.17 -16.65
CA THR A 104 -2.71 -9.54 -17.08
C THR A 104 -1.81 -10.16 -16.02
N THR A 105 -1.91 -11.48 -15.83
CA THR A 105 -1.24 -12.16 -14.72
C THR A 105 0.28 -12.28 -14.89
N ASP A 106 0.80 -11.97 -16.07
CA ASP A 106 2.24 -11.81 -16.34
C ASP A 106 2.77 -10.42 -15.95
N LYS A 107 1.89 -9.42 -15.78
CA LYS A 107 2.27 -8.05 -15.41
C LYS A 107 2.00 -7.72 -13.96
N VAL A 108 1.07 -8.41 -13.32
CA VAL A 108 0.58 -8.06 -11.98
C VAL A 108 0.11 -9.32 -11.26
N ASN A 109 0.42 -9.45 -9.97
CA ASN A 109 -0.24 -10.42 -9.10
C ASN A 109 -1.58 -9.86 -8.60
N TYR A 110 -2.68 -10.13 -9.30
CA TYR A 110 -4.02 -9.73 -8.86
C TYR A 110 -4.98 -10.93 -8.88
N ASN A 111 -6.03 -10.87 -8.06
CA ASN A 111 -7.07 -11.89 -8.05
C ASN A 111 -8.06 -11.67 -9.21
N TYR A 112 -7.92 -12.46 -10.27
CA TYR A 112 -8.84 -12.43 -11.40
C TYR A 112 -10.13 -13.24 -11.17
N SER A 113 -10.32 -13.85 -10.00
CA SER A 113 -11.29 -14.94 -9.84
C SER A 113 -12.33 -14.67 -8.76
N TYR A 114 -13.60 -14.54 -9.19
CA TYR A 114 -14.78 -14.96 -8.42
C TYR A 114 -14.80 -16.49 -8.20
N SER A 115 -13.63 -17.11 -8.00
CA SER A 115 -13.51 -18.51 -7.66
C SER A 115 -13.72 -18.63 -6.15
N PRO A 116 -14.52 -19.61 -5.68
CA PRO A 116 -14.67 -19.88 -4.25
C PRO A 116 -13.35 -20.33 -3.59
N TYR A 117 -12.30 -20.57 -4.37
CA TYR A 117 -10.94 -20.78 -3.88
C TYR A 117 -10.22 -19.45 -3.70
N TRP A 118 -10.50 -18.81 -2.56
CA TRP A 118 -9.65 -17.78 -1.98
C TRP A 118 -8.21 -18.31 -1.85
N GLY A 119 -7.24 -17.76 -2.57
CA GLY A 119 -5.85 -18.19 -2.40
C GLY A 119 -4.93 -18.06 -3.61
N LYS A 120 -4.75 -16.85 -4.15
CA LYS A 120 -3.45 -16.56 -4.77
C LYS A 120 -2.51 -16.10 -3.66
N GLU A 121 -1.39 -16.80 -3.54
CA GLU A 121 -0.33 -16.43 -2.61
C GLU A 121 0.31 -15.11 -3.05
N THR A 122 0.87 -14.38 -2.09
CA THR A 122 1.78 -13.27 -2.42
C THR A 122 2.99 -13.81 -3.18
N THR A 123 3.51 -13.03 -4.11
CA THR A 123 4.77 -13.32 -4.80
C THR A 123 5.91 -12.54 -4.16
N GLU A 124 7.16 -12.98 -4.41
CA GLU A 124 8.33 -12.19 -4.03
C GLU A 124 8.24 -10.78 -4.62
N ILE A 125 8.69 -9.78 -3.87
CA ILE A 125 8.79 -8.41 -4.37
C ILE A 125 9.61 -8.35 -5.66
N LYS A 126 9.26 -7.42 -6.56
CA LYS A 126 9.93 -7.24 -7.87
C LYS A 126 9.81 -8.44 -8.83
N SER A 127 8.78 -9.27 -8.66
CA SER A 127 8.47 -10.35 -9.61
C SER A 127 7.90 -9.82 -10.93
N TYR A 128 7.37 -8.60 -10.94
CA TYR A 128 6.71 -7.97 -12.07
C TYR A 128 7.42 -6.67 -12.50
N PRO A 129 7.14 -6.13 -13.71
CA PRO A 129 7.74 -4.88 -14.15
C PRO A 129 7.43 -3.71 -13.21
N CYS A 130 8.42 -2.84 -12.96
CA CYS A 130 8.22 -1.58 -12.26
C CYS A 130 7.57 -0.51 -13.15
N ASN A 131 7.08 0.56 -12.53
CA ASN A 131 6.64 1.75 -13.25
C ASN A 131 7.82 2.61 -13.73
N ALA A 132 7.52 3.74 -14.37
CA ALA A 132 8.53 4.66 -14.92
C ALA A 132 9.47 5.30 -13.88
N TRP A 133 9.13 5.23 -12.58
CA TRP A 133 9.98 5.71 -11.48
C TRP A 133 10.71 4.57 -10.75
N GLY A 134 10.59 3.33 -11.21
CA GLY A 134 11.24 2.19 -10.59
C GLY A 134 10.49 1.59 -9.41
N LEU A 135 9.21 1.96 -9.19
CA LEU A 135 8.38 1.38 -8.12
C LEU A 135 7.71 0.10 -8.60
N TYR A 136 7.81 -0.96 -7.80
CA TYR A 136 7.29 -2.29 -8.11
C TYR A 136 5.95 -2.55 -7.42
N ASP A 137 5.19 -3.53 -7.93
CA ASP A 137 3.99 -4.07 -7.30
C ASP A 137 2.82 -3.08 -7.06
N MET A 138 2.88 -1.85 -7.58
CA MET A 138 1.87 -0.77 -7.44
C MET A 138 0.44 -1.10 -7.93
N HIS A 139 0.21 -2.27 -8.52
CA HIS A 139 -1.09 -2.69 -9.05
C HIS A 139 -1.56 -4.06 -8.51
N GLY A 140 -0.89 -4.63 -7.50
CA GLY A 140 -1.28 -5.91 -6.92
C GLY A 140 -0.37 -6.41 -5.80
N ASN A 141 -0.34 -7.73 -5.62
CA ASN A 141 0.38 -8.47 -4.58
C ASN A 141 -0.22 -8.31 -3.18
N VAL A 142 -0.27 -7.09 -2.65
CA VAL A 142 -0.90 -6.76 -1.37
C VAL A 142 -1.62 -5.41 -1.43
N TRP A 143 -2.67 -5.23 -0.63
CA TRP A 143 -3.20 -3.88 -0.37
C TRP A 143 -2.18 -3.10 0.45
N GLU A 144 -2.10 -1.80 0.23
CA GLU A 144 -1.11 -0.93 0.84
C GLU A 144 -1.79 0.18 1.64
N TRP A 145 -1.58 0.19 2.96
CA TRP A 145 -2.16 1.22 3.84
C TRP A 145 -1.65 2.63 3.50
N CYS A 146 -2.54 3.62 3.63
CA CYS A 146 -2.24 5.04 3.58
C CYS A 146 -2.52 5.69 4.95
N GLN A 147 -2.04 6.92 5.14
CA GLN A 147 -2.26 7.72 6.34
C GLN A 147 -3.74 8.16 6.46
N ASP A 148 -4.41 8.33 5.33
CA ASP A 148 -5.75 8.91 5.24
C ASP A 148 -6.83 8.07 5.93
N SER A 149 -7.77 8.77 6.56
CA SER A 149 -9.05 8.20 6.95
C SER A 149 -9.89 7.91 5.71
N TRP A 150 -10.57 6.76 5.70
CA TRP A 150 -11.52 6.43 4.66
C TRP A 150 -12.68 7.41 4.68
N GLN A 151 -13.06 7.88 3.49
CA GLN A 151 -14.21 8.75 3.30
C GLN A 151 -15.07 8.22 2.15
N ARG A 152 -16.40 8.26 2.32
CA ARG A 152 -17.33 7.85 1.27
C ARG A 152 -17.31 8.78 0.06
N HIS A 153 -17.03 10.06 0.32
CA HIS A 153 -17.03 11.12 -0.69
C HIS A 153 -15.82 12.01 -0.43
N LEU A 154 -14.85 11.97 -1.34
CA LEU A 154 -13.84 13.01 -1.45
C LEU A 154 -14.56 14.23 -2.06
N GLY A 155 -14.48 15.39 -1.41
CA GLY A 155 -15.00 16.64 -1.95
C GLY A 155 -14.31 17.01 -3.28
N GLU A 156 -14.70 18.14 -3.87
CA GLU A 156 -14.08 18.62 -5.13
C GLU A 156 -12.68 19.20 -4.94
N GLU A 157 -12.25 19.43 -3.70
CA GLU A 157 -10.95 20.01 -3.36
C GLU A 157 -9.89 18.94 -3.18
N ALA A 158 -8.69 19.19 -3.72
CA ALA A 158 -7.51 18.41 -3.42
C ALA A 158 -7.06 18.75 -2.00
N VAL A 159 -7.12 17.77 -1.10
CA VAL A 159 -6.74 17.98 0.29
C VAL A 159 -5.69 16.96 0.68
N CYS A 160 -4.60 17.42 1.29
CA CYS A 160 -3.60 16.55 1.93
C CYS A 160 -4.07 16.02 3.30
N ASP A 161 -5.40 15.94 3.49
CA ASP A 161 -6.20 15.60 4.70
C ASP A 161 -7.17 16.73 5.13
N PRO A 162 -8.48 16.64 4.84
CA PRO A 162 -9.47 17.62 5.29
C PRO A 162 -9.85 17.51 6.78
N TRP A 163 -9.35 16.53 7.54
CA TRP A 163 -9.90 16.14 8.84
C TRP A 163 -8.90 15.94 9.98
N LEU A 164 -7.59 16.17 9.78
CA LEU A 164 -6.59 16.16 10.85
C LEU A 164 -6.94 17.12 12.02
N GLU A 165 -7.74 18.15 11.79
CA GLU A 165 -8.15 19.11 12.83
C GLU A 165 -9.40 18.73 13.63
N GLN A 166 -10.16 17.68 13.28
CA GLN A 166 -11.51 17.50 13.83
C GLN A 166 -11.86 16.13 14.41
N GLN A 167 -10.93 15.16 14.44
CA GLN A 167 -11.17 13.92 15.19
C GLN A 167 -10.09 13.65 16.23
N PRO A 168 -10.47 13.26 17.46
CA PRO A 168 -9.50 12.79 18.44
C PRO A 168 -8.68 11.64 17.85
N LEU A 169 -7.37 11.68 18.04
CA LEU A 169 -6.49 10.52 17.86
C LEU A 169 -7.12 9.34 18.62
N GLY A 170 -7.69 8.36 17.90
CA GLY A 170 -8.33 7.17 18.49
C GLY A 170 -9.78 6.87 18.10
N SER A 171 -10.38 7.54 17.11
CA SER A 171 -11.61 7.00 16.50
C SER A 171 -11.28 5.83 15.58
N ASP A 172 -11.97 4.69 15.74
CA ASP A 172 -11.92 3.47 14.91
C ASP A 172 -12.44 3.72 13.47
N SER A 173 -11.89 4.74 12.82
CA SER A 173 -12.18 5.06 11.43
C SER A 173 -11.37 4.13 10.53
N CYS A 174 -12.04 3.48 9.58
CA CYS A 174 -11.37 2.71 8.53
C CYS A 174 -10.31 3.60 7.87
N ARG A 175 -9.10 3.08 7.60
CA ARG A 175 -8.05 3.80 6.87
C ARG A 175 -8.07 3.43 5.40
N VAL A 176 -7.54 4.30 4.56
CA VAL A 176 -7.43 4.03 3.12
C VAL A 176 -6.36 2.96 2.88
N ALA A 177 -6.66 2.04 1.96
CA ALA A 177 -5.66 1.15 1.36
C ALA A 177 -5.77 1.19 -0.18
N ARG A 178 -4.63 1.02 -0.87
CA ARG A 178 -4.48 1.10 -2.33
C ARG A 178 -3.73 -0.11 -2.88
N GLY A 179 -3.41 -0.13 -4.18
CA GLY A 179 -2.64 -1.22 -4.83
C GLY A 179 -3.49 -2.34 -5.39
N GLY A 180 -4.42 -2.86 -4.59
CA GLY A 180 -5.33 -3.95 -4.96
C GLY A 180 -4.83 -5.33 -4.56
N THR A 181 -5.75 -6.26 -4.26
CA THR A 181 -5.53 -7.72 -4.29
C THR A 181 -6.76 -8.44 -4.78
#